data_AF-A0A6M3LI58-F1
#
_entry.id   AF-A0A6M3LI58-F1
#
_cell.length_a   1.000
_cell.length_b   1.000
_cell.length_c   1.000
_cell.angle_alpha   90.00
_cell.angle_beta   90.00
_cell.angle_gamma   90.00
#
_symmetry.space_group_name_H-M   'P 1'
#
loop_
_entity.id
_entity.type
_entity.pdbx_description
1 polymer ?
#
loop_
_entity_poly.entity_id
_entity_poly.type
_entity_poly.pdbx_seq_one_letter_code
_entity_poly.pdbx_strand_id
1 'polypeptide(L)'
;MTNQTENQGEMKMKNSEIAQSWELWQEYMDTGANDTEERFNSLTISERIAELEACFGADDESKHTPGPWTHIPRARDGHADRIAKGHSEFISVGCPHAETPILDYPHDNEQTANAKLIAAAPELLYALREIVSQIDQGGSGGKVFSRDACIAAARAAIAKAEGN
;
A
#
# COMPACT_ATOMS: atom_id res chain seq x y z
N MET A 1 33.79 -8.86 1.10
CA MET A 1 33.32 -7.50 0.73
C MET A 1 31.92 -7.69 0.19
N THR A 2 30.93 -7.57 1.07
CA THR A 2 29.53 -7.86 0.77
C THR A 2 28.85 -6.51 0.58
N ASN A 3 28.43 -6.21 -0.65
CA ASN A 3 27.63 -5.02 -0.95
C ASN A 3 26.27 -5.20 -0.27
N GLN A 4 26.07 -4.54 0.86
CA GLN A 4 24.73 -4.25 1.37
C GLN A 4 24.15 -3.17 0.47
N THR A 5 23.33 -3.58 -0.49
CA THR A 5 22.33 -2.68 -1.08
C THR A 5 21.30 -2.42 0.01
N GLU A 6 21.50 -1.33 0.75
CA GLU A 6 20.48 -0.77 1.62
C GLU A 6 19.24 -0.49 0.79
N ASN A 7 18.20 -1.27 1.05
CA ASN A 7 16.87 -1.07 0.51
C ASN A 7 16.29 0.18 1.21
N GLN A 8 16.70 1.36 0.75
CA GLN A 8 16.06 2.61 1.12
C GLN A 8 14.64 2.53 0.58
N GLY A 9 13.68 2.31 1.49
CA GLY A 9 12.27 2.33 1.11
C GLY A 9 11.97 3.67 0.47
N GLU A 10 11.69 3.67 -0.83
CA GLU A 10 11.29 4.85 -1.58
C GLU A 10 10.07 5.46 -0.90
N MET A 11 10.31 6.54 -0.16
CA MET A 11 9.25 7.32 0.45
C MET A 11 8.56 8.04 -0.71
N LYS A 12 7.37 7.57 -1.10
CA LYS A 12 6.56 8.25 -2.12
C LYS A 12 6.26 9.67 -1.64
N MET A 13 6.91 10.66 -2.23
CA MET A 13 6.60 12.07 -2.00
C MET A 13 5.24 12.40 -2.60
N LYS A 14 4.51 13.30 -1.95
CA LYS A 14 3.21 13.77 -2.48
C LYS A 14 3.46 14.72 -3.65
N ASN A 15 2.64 14.67 -4.68
CA ASN A 15 2.58 15.65 -5.77
C ASN A 15 2.51 17.09 -5.22
N SER A 16 1.85 17.32 -4.09
CA SER A 16 1.81 18.64 -3.44
C SER A 16 3.19 19.11 -2.94
N GLU A 17 4.06 18.21 -2.51
CA GLU A 17 5.42 18.52 -2.05
C GLU A 17 6.33 18.79 -3.26
N ILE A 18 6.23 17.94 -4.29
CA ILE A 18 6.94 18.13 -5.56
C ILE A 18 6.55 19.46 -6.23
N ALA A 19 5.26 19.80 -6.24
CA ALA A 19 4.77 21.05 -6.81
C ALA A 19 5.29 22.31 -6.10
N GLN A 20 5.82 22.19 -4.87
CA GLN A 20 6.32 23.32 -4.08
C GLN A 20 7.85 23.50 -4.15
N SER A 21 8.60 22.51 -4.64
CA SER A 21 10.06 22.57 -4.75
C SER A 21 10.50 22.40 -6.20
N TRP A 22 11.27 23.37 -6.68
CA TRP A 22 11.86 23.31 -8.02
C TRP A 22 12.83 22.13 -8.16
N GLU A 23 13.60 21.85 -7.11
CA GLU A 23 14.56 20.74 -7.10
C GLU A 23 13.85 19.39 -7.25
N LEU A 24 12.75 19.18 -6.51
CA LEU A 24 11.92 17.98 -6.66
C LEU A 24 11.23 17.94 -8.03
N TRP A 25 10.78 19.08 -8.53
CA TRP A 25 10.20 19.15 -9.87
C TRP A 25 11.19 18.71 -10.95
N GLN A 26 12.45 19.17 -10.87
CA GLN A 26 13.48 18.75 -11.82
C GLN A 26 13.79 17.26 -11.74
N GLU A 27 13.87 16.71 -10.53
CA GLU A 27 14.15 15.30 -10.32
C GLU A 27 13.04 14.40 -10.88
N TYR A 28 11.78 14.77 -10.69
CA TYR A 28 10.64 13.90 -11.01
C TYR A 28 9.98 14.20 -12.37
N MET A 29 9.80 15.48 -12.74
CA MET A 29 9.10 15.88 -13.96
C MET A 29 10.04 16.18 -15.14
N ASP A 30 11.24 16.70 -14.85
CA ASP A 30 12.14 17.21 -15.87
C ASP A 30 13.49 16.47 -15.90
N THR A 31 13.42 15.15 -16.05
CA THR A 31 14.62 14.32 -16.19
C THR A 31 15.48 14.69 -17.42
N GLY A 32 14.94 15.50 -18.34
CA GLY A 32 15.60 15.99 -19.54
C GLY A 32 16.14 17.43 -19.44
N ALA A 33 15.94 18.13 -18.32
CA ALA A 33 16.33 19.54 -18.13
C ALA A 33 15.75 20.50 -19.20
N ASN A 34 14.53 20.24 -19.68
CA ASN A 34 13.83 21.05 -20.68
C ASN A 34 12.97 22.16 -20.05
N ASP A 35 12.68 22.07 -18.76
CA ASP A 35 11.89 23.03 -18.01
C ASP A 35 12.81 24.08 -17.37
N THR A 36 12.27 25.27 -17.07
CA THR A 36 13.04 26.31 -16.38
C THR A 36 12.38 26.72 -15.08
N GLU A 37 13.18 27.20 -14.13
CA GLU A 37 12.71 27.67 -12.83
C GLU A 37 11.73 28.84 -13.00
N GLU A 38 11.93 29.67 -14.03
CA GLU A 38 10.99 30.74 -14.38
C GLU A 38 9.62 30.19 -14.82
N ARG A 39 9.58 29.13 -15.65
CA ARG A 39 8.32 28.49 -16.03
C ARG A 39 7.65 27.90 -14.79
N PHE A 40 8.39 27.15 -13.97
CA PHE A 40 7.88 26.57 -12.73
C PHE A 40 7.27 27.62 -11.79
N ASN A 41 7.97 28.74 -11.60
CA ASN A 41 7.49 29.84 -10.75
C ASN A 41 6.34 30.64 -11.40
N SER A 42 6.19 30.61 -12.72
CA SER A 42 5.06 31.23 -13.42
C SER A 42 3.74 30.48 -13.23
N LEU A 43 3.81 29.17 -12.93
CA LEU A 43 2.65 28.32 -12.70
C LEU A 43 2.17 28.42 -11.25
N THR A 44 0.85 28.45 -11.08
CA THR A 44 0.24 28.24 -9.77
C THR A 44 0.54 26.82 -9.26
N ILE A 45 0.44 26.62 -7.95
CA ILE A 45 0.62 25.28 -7.36
C ILE A 45 -0.41 24.30 -7.95
N SER A 46 -1.65 24.74 -8.17
CA SER A 46 -2.70 23.89 -8.75
C SER A 46 -2.40 23.46 -10.19
N GLU A 47 -1.81 24.34 -11.01
CA GLU A 47 -1.37 23.99 -12.37
C GLU A 47 -0.21 22.99 -12.35
N ARG A 48 0.76 23.19 -11.46
CA ARG A 48 1.86 22.23 -11.25
C ARG A 48 1.37 20.85 -10.81
N ILE A 49 0.43 20.80 -9.87
CA ILE A 49 -0.21 19.54 -9.46
C ILE A 49 -0.92 18.92 -10.65
N ALA A 50 -1.71 19.66 -11.43
CA ALA A 50 -2.42 19.11 -12.58
C ALA A 50 -1.46 18.51 -13.65
N GLU A 51 -0.29 19.12 -13.86
CA GLU A 51 0.75 18.55 -14.73
C GLU A 51 1.34 17.25 -14.14
N LEU A 52 1.65 17.22 -12.85
CA LEU A 52 2.09 16.00 -12.15
C LEU A 52 1.02 14.89 -12.26
N GLU A 53 -0.25 15.23 -12.08
CA GLU A 53 -1.35 14.27 -12.18
C GLU A 53 -1.57 13.76 -13.61
N ALA A 54 -1.28 14.57 -14.63
CA ALA A 54 -1.32 14.13 -16.01
C ALA A 54 -0.18 13.15 -16.35
N CYS A 55 0.99 13.33 -15.75
CA CYS A 55 2.17 12.47 -15.95
C CYS A 55 2.12 11.19 -15.12
N PHE A 56 1.76 11.27 -13.85
CA PHE A 56 1.85 10.17 -12.87
C PHE A 56 0.50 9.65 -12.38
N GLY A 57 -0.59 10.29 -12.76
CA GLY A 57 -1.91 10.08 -12.17
C GLY A 57 -2.11 10.93 -10.92
N ALA A 58 -3.37 11.09 -10.51
CA ALA A 58 -3.69 11.72 -9.23
C ALA A 58 -2.91 11.06 -8.09
N ASP A 59 -2.54 11.84 -7.08
CA ASP A 59 -2.11 11.37 -5.77
C ASP A 59 -3.28 10.64 -5.08
N ASP A 60 -3.73 9.55 -5.68
CA ASP A 60 -4.80 8.75 -5.11
C ASP A 60 -4.14 7.91 -4.03
N GLU A 61 -3.90 8.54 -2.87
CA GLU A 61 -3.27 8.01 -1.64
C GLU A 61 -3.30 6.50 -1.68
N SER A 62 -2.23 5.87 -2.21
CA SER A 62 -2.24 4.52 -2.76
C SER A 62 -3.39 3.69 -2.20
N LYS A 63 -4.58 3.80 -2.83
CA LYS A 63 -5.78 3.29 -2.16
C LYS A 63 -5.48 1.82 -1.95
N HIS A 64 -5.51 1.37 -0.69
CA HIS A 64 -5.45 -0.05 -0.39
C HIS A 64 -6.32 -0.73 -1.43
N THR A 65 -5.78 -1.76 -2.09
CA THR A 65 -6.49 -2.39 -3.18
C THR A 65 -7.94 -2.64 -2.65
N PRO A 66 -8.98 -2.12 -3.32
CA PRO A 66 -10.30 -2.09 -2.68
C PRO A 66 -10.86 -3.50 -2.57
N GLY A 67 -10.99 -4.02 -1.35
CA GLY A 67 -11.57 -5.34 -1.07
C GLY A 67 -13.03 -5.49 -1.50
N PRO A 68 -13.65 -6.67 -1.33
CA PRO A 68 -13.17 -7.86 -0.62
C PRO A 68 -12.28 -8.78 -1.49
N TRP A 69 -11.26 -9.36 -0.86
CA TRP A 69 -10.38 -10.35 -1.49
C TRP A 69 -10.84 -11.76 -1.19
N THR A 70 -10.76 -12.59 -2.22
CA THR A 70 -10.93 -14.04 -2.05
C THR A 70 -9.63 -14.71 -2.47
N HIS A 71 -9.08 -15.51 -1.56
CA HIS A 71 -8.01 -16.44 -1.88
C HIS A 71 -8.60 -17.56 -2.74
N ILE A 72 -8.07 -17.76 -3.94
CA ILE A 72 -8.44 -18.85 -4.82
C ILE A 72 -7.29 -19.86 -4.78
N PRO A 73 -7.48 -21.01 -4.11
CA PRO A 73 -6.46 -22.04 -4.02
C PRO A 73 -6.05 -22.52 -5.41
N ARG A 74 -4.79 -22.95 -5.52
CA ARG A 74 -4.24 -23.60 -6.69
C ARG A 74 -5.21 -24.61 -7.33
N ALA A 75 -5.61 -24.35 -8.57
CA ALA A 75 -6.33 -25.34 -9.36
C ALA A 75 -5.36 -26.50 -9.72
N ARG A 76 -5.90 -27.71 -9.89
CA ARG A 76 -5.12 -28.90 -10.28
C ARG A 76 -4.46 -28.80 -11.66
N ASP A 77 -4.74 -27.74 -12.40
CA ASP A 77 -4.16 -27.44 -13.72
C ASP A 77 -2.71 -26.90 -13.64
N GLY A 78 -2.16 -26.72 -12.43
CA GLY A 78 -0.76 -26.36 -12.22
C GLY A 78 -0.48 -24.86 -12.22
N HIS A 79 -1.50 -24.02 -12.43
CA HIS A 79 -1.35 -22.58 -12.24
C HIS A 79 -1.13 -22.23 -10.76
N ALA A 80 -0.50 -21.10 -10.45
CA ALA A 80 -0.19 -20.70 -9.08
C ALA A 80 -1.41 -20.22 -8.29
N ASP A 81 -1.25 -20.05 -6.97
CA ASP A 81 -2.25 -19.41 -6.10
C ASP A 81 -2.57 -18.00 -6.59
N ARG A 82 -3.85 -17.62 -6.46
CA ARG A 82 -4.36 -16.34 -6.99
C ARG A 82 -5.15 -15.60 -5.91
N ILE A 83 -4.98 -14.28 -5.88
CA ILE A 83 -5.85 -13.37 -5.11
C ILE A 83 -6.74 -12.64 -6.11
N ALA A 84 -8.06 -12.68 -5.87
CA ALA A 84 -9.03 -12.04 -6.75
C ALA A 84 -9.91 -11.02 -6.01
N LYS A 85 -10.32 -9.97 -6.75
CA LYS A 85 -11.43 -9.09 -6.40
C LYS A 85 -12.71 -9.71 -6.94
N GLY A 86 -13.54 -10.28 -6.06
CA GLY A 86 -14.71 -11.03 -6.51
C GLY A 86 -14.37 -12.19 -7.45
N HIS A 87 -15.19 -12.42 -8.48
CA HIS A 87 -15.10 -13.61 -9.35
C HIS A 87 -14.26 -13.45 -10.62
N SER A 88 -13.72 -12.26 -10.95
CA SER A 88 -13.21 -12.01 -12.30
C SER A 88 -11.94 -11.17 -12.44
N GLU A 89 -11.42 -10.56 -11.38
CA GLU A 89 -10.23 -9.69 -11.49
C GLU A 89 -9.09 -10.23 -10.62
N PHE A 90 -8.01 -10.69 -11.25
CA PHE A 90 -6.79 -11.15 -10.57
C PHE A 90 -5.93 -9.96 -10.18
N ILE A 91 -5.51 -9.91 -8.92
CA ILE A 91 -4.76 -8.79 -8.34
C ILE A 91 -3.30 -9.15 -8.15
N SER A 92 -3.06 -10.42 -7.83
CA SER A 92 -1.73 -10.98 -7.67
C SER A 92 -1.74 -12.42 -8.15
N VAL A 93 -0.71 -12.77 -8.90
CA VAL A 93 -0.36 -14.13 -9.27
C VAL A 93 0.98 -14.39 -8.60
N GLY A 94 1.04 -15.33 -7.66
CA GLY A 94 2.33 -15.79 -7.17
C GLY A 94 3.04 -16.43 -8.35
N CYS A 95 4.04 -15.79 -8.95
CA CYS A 95 4.76 -16.41 -10.06
C CYS A 95 5.75 -17.41 -9.44
N PRO A 96 5.58 -18.73 -9.57
CA PRO A 96 6.64 -19.65 -9.23
C PRO A 96 7.73 -19.35 -10.27
N HIS A 97 8.85 -18.76 -9.84
CA HIS A 97 9.98 -18.59 -10.74
C HIS A 97 10.35 -19.97 -11.30
N ALA A 98 10.00 -20.15 -12.57
CA ALA A 98 10.28 -21.33 -13.35
C ALA A 98 11.80 -21.43 -13.44
N GLU A 99 12.34 -22.53 -12.91
CA GLU A 99 13.54 -23.26 -13.36
C GLU A 99 14.17 -24.09 -12.25
N THR A 100 13.84 -23.86 -10.97
CA THR A 100 14.21 -24.82 -9.93
C THR A 100 13.24 -26.00 -9.94
N PRO A 101 13.73 -27.25 -10.08
CA PRO A 101 12.87 -28.41 -9.96
C PRO A 101 12.19 -28.35 -8.61
N ILE A 102 10.87 -28.59 -8.62
CA ILE A 102 9.93 -28.58 -7.50
C ILE A 102 10.46 -29.50 -6.39
N LEU A 103 11.37 -29.00 -5.58
CA LEU A 103 11.85 -29.62 -4.36
C LEU A 103 11.00 -29.02 -3.25
N ASP A 104 9.88 -29.68 -2.90
CA ASP A 104 9.06 -29.51 -1.69
C ASP A 104 9.33 -28.26 -0.85
N TYR A 105 9.27 -27.09 -1.48
CA TYR A 105 9.53 -25.85 -0.79
C TYR A 105 8.21 -25.52 -0.11
N PRO A 106 8.17 -25.33 1.22
CA PRO A 106 6.95 -25.11 1.98
C PRO A 106 6.36 -23.71 1.75
N HIS A 107 6.30 -23.26 0.49
CA HIS A 107 5.77 -21.97 0.08
C HIS A 107 4.26 -21.84 0.31
N ASP A 108 3.53 -22.95 0.42
CA ASP A 108 2.07 -22.94 0.63
C ASP A 108 1.72 -22.22 1.95
N ASN A 109 2.53 -22.38 2.99
CA ASN A 109 2.28 -21.76 4.29
C ASN A 109 2.52 -20.24 4.26
N GLU A 110 3.61 -19.79 3.61
CA GLU A 110 3.97 -18.37 3.51
C GLU A 110 3.02 -17.62 2.58
N GLN A 111 2.69 -18.18 1.41
CA GLN A 111 1.75 -17.56 0.47
C GLN A 111 0.35 -17.46 1.09
N THR A 112 -0.10 -18.51 1.79
CA THR A 112 -1.37 -18.48 2.52
C THR A 112 -1.36 -17.42 3.62
N ALA A 113 -0.26 -17.31 4.39
CA ALA A 113 -0.12 -16.30 5.43
C ALA A 113 -0.15 -14.87 4.85
N ASN A 114 0.58 -14.63 3.75
CA ASN A 114 0.60 -13.34 3.06
C ASN A 114 -0.79 -12.98 2.49
N ALA A 115 -1.50 -13.95 1.91
CA ALA A 115 -2.86 -13.74 1.42
C ALA A 115 -3.84 -13.39 2.55
N LYS A 116 -3.77 -14.06 3.71
CA LYS A 116 -4.56 -13.74 4.90
C LYS A 116 -4.26 -12.33 5.43
N LEU A 117 -2.99 -11.96 5.48
CA LEU A 117 -2.56 -10.62 5.90
C LEU A 117 -3.10 -9.52 4.97
N ILE A 118 -3.01 -9.72 3.65
CA ILE A 118 -3.58 -8.79 2.66
C ILE A 118 -5.11 -8.70 2.78
N ALA A 119 -5.79 -9.83 3.02
CA ALA A 119 -7.24 -9.89 3.24
C ALA A 119 -7.72 -9.16 4.49
N ALA A 120 -6.91 -9.09 5.55
CA ALA A 120 -7.23 -8.39 6.79
C ALA A 120 -6.76 -6.93 6.82
N ALA A 121 -5.96 -6.50 5.85
CA ALA A 121 -5.36 -5.16 5.84
C ALA A 121 -6.38 -4.01 5.93
N PRO A 122 -7.53 -4.03 5.24
CA PRO A 122 -8.53 -2.97 5.36
C PRO A 122 -9.11 -2.85 6.77
N GLU A 123 -9.50 -3.97 7.39
CA GLU A 123 -10.06 -3.99 8.73
C GLU A 123 -9.01 -3.61 9.79
N LEU A 124 -7.77 -4.06 9.63
CA LEU A 124 -6.67 -3.71 10.51
C LEU A 124 -6.37 -2.21 10.47
N LEU A 125 -6.32 -1.61 9.28
CA LEU A 125 -6.14 -0.17 9.12
C LEU A 125 -7.27 0.62 9.79
N TYR A 126 -8.53 0.21 9.55
CA TYR A 126 -9.68 0.87 10.15
C TYR A 126 -9.63 0.82 11.68
N ALA A 127 -9.34 -0.34 12.26
CA ALA A 127 -9.20 -0.51 13.70
C ALA A 127 -8.07 0.36 14.30
N LEU A 128 -6.92 0.45 13.62
CA LEU A 128 -5.80 1.29 14.05
C LEU A 128 -6.16 2.78 14.01
N ARG A 129 -6.86 3.25 12.96
CA ARG A 129 -7.31 4.65 12.85
C ARG A 129 -8.26 5.03 13.99
N GLU A 130 -9.20 4.14 14.34
CA GLU A 130 -10.12 4.38 15.45
C GLU A 130 -9.40 4.41 16.81
N ILE A 131 -8.40 3.54 17.01
CA ILE A 131 -7.57 3.58 18.22
C ILE A 131 -6.84 4.92 18.35
N VAL A 132 -6.20 5.39 17.28
CA VAL A 132 -5.49 6.69 17.27
C VAL A 132 -6.46 7.83 17.54
N SER A 133 -7.59 7.88 16.83
CA SER A 133 -8.65 8.89 17.03
C SER A 133 -9.12 8.97 18.49
N GLN A 134 -9.28 7.82 19.16
CA GLN A 134 -9.66 7.79 20.57
C GLN A 134 -8.56 8.24 21.54
N ILE A 135 -7.29 7.95 21.21
CA ILE A 135 -6.15 8.46 21.98
C ILE A 135 -6.07 9.99 21.85
N ASP A 136 -6.22 10.52 20.64
CA ASP A 136 -6.13 11.96 20.36
C ASP A 136 -7.28 12.75 21.00
N GLN A 137 -8.51 12.22 20.96
CA GLN A 137 -9.66 12.82 21.63
C GLN A 137 -9.59 12.73 23.16
N GLY A 138 -8.77 11.80 23.68
CA GLY A 138 -8.59 11.58 25.11
C GLY A 138 -7.80 12.67 25.82
N GLY A 139 -6.73 13.24 25.24
CA GLY A 139 -5.90 14.25 25.92
C GLY A 139 -5.48 13.89 27.37
N SER A 140 -5.01 14.86 28.16
CA SER A 140 -4.54 14.63 29.54
C SER A 140 -5.65 14.38 30.59
N GLY A 141 -6.90 14.19 30.17
CA GLY A 141 -8.04 14.05 31.10
C GLY A 141 -9.40 13.71 30.50
N GLY A 142 -9.49 13.42 29.21
CA GLY A 142 -10.72 13.04 28.50
C GLY A 142 -11.03 11.55 28.64
N LYS A 143 -12.31 11.24 28.83
CA LYS A 143 -12.80 9.86 28.89
C LYS A 143 -12.86 9.27 27.49
N VAL A 144 -12.18 8.15 27.29
CA VAL A 144 -12.25 7.36 26.06
C VAL A 144 -13.62 6.68 25.99
N PHE A 145 -14.55 7.22 25.21
CA PHE A 145 -15.95 6.78 25.23
C PHE A 145 -16.23 5.40 24.62
N SER A 146 -15.26 4.75 23.97
CA SER A 146 -15.49 3.47 23.27
C SER A 146 -14.24 2.58 23.22
N ARG A 147 -13.44 2.56 24.30
CA ARG A 147 -12.19 1.78 24.37
C ARG A 147 -12.42 0.30 24.05
N ASP A 148 -13.44 -0.30 24.67
CA ASP A 148 -13.69 -1.74 24.54
C ASP A 148 -14.14 -2.13 23.12
N ALA A 149 -14.88 -1.26 22.44
CA ALA A 149 -15.29 -1.48 21.06
C ALA A 149 -14.09 -1.44 20.10
N CYS A 150 -13.16 -0.50 20.28
CA CYS A 150 -11.92 -0.45 19.50
C CYS A 150 -11.03 -1.67 19.73
N ILE A 151 -10.89 -2.09 20.99
CA ILE A 151 -10.13 -3.31 21.33
C ILE A 151 -10.77 -4.54 20.67
N ALA A 152 -12.10 -4.65 20.69
CA ALA A 152 -12.80 -5.75 20.05
C ALA A 152 -12.60 -5.75 18.52
N ALA A 153 -12.70 -4.59 17.86
CA ALA A 153 -12.46 -4.46 16.42
C ALA A 153 -11.03 -4.80 16.03
N ALA A 154 -10.03 -4.31 16.80
CA ALA A 154 -8.63 -4.63 16.56
C ALA A 154 -8.33 -6.12 16.73
N ARG A 155 -8.89 -6.76 17.76
CA ARG A 155 -8.75 -8.21 17.97
C ARG A 155 -9.38 -9.01 16.83
N ALA A 156 -10.54 -8.61 16.33
CA ALA A 156 -11.18 -9.28 15.19
C ALA A 156 -10.32 -9.17 13.92
N ALA A 157 -9.73 -7.99 13.66
CA ALA A 157 -8.82 -7.80 12.53
C ALA A 157 -7.55 -8.66 12.65
N ILE A 158 -6.96 -8.75 13.86
CA ILE A 158 -5.80 -9.61 14.14
C ILE A 158 -6.15 -11.08 13.93
N ALA A 159 -7.28 -11.55 14.48
CA ALA A 159 -7.73 -12.93 14.31
C ALA A 159 -7.87 -13.29 12.82
N LYS A 160 -8.46 -12.40 12.01
CA LYS A 160 -8.57 -12.58 10.55
C LYS A 160 -7.19 -12.65 9.87
N ALA A 161 -6.22 -11.84 10.29
CA ALA A 161 -4.85 -11.87 9.77
C ALA A 161 -4.11 -13.17 10.12
N GLU A 162 -4.36 -13.74 11.31
CA GLU A 162 -3.84 -15.04 11.73
C GLU A 162 -4.60 -16.22 11.09
N GLY A 163 -5.82 -15.95 10.58
CA GLY A 163 -6.71 -16.93 9.96
C GLY A 163 -7.53 -17.75 10.96
N ASN A 164 -7.89 -17.11 12.09
CA ASN A 164 -8.80 -17.61 13.13
C ASN A 164 -10.23 -17.09 12.92
#